data_AF-A0A9E2Y1W8-F1
#
_entry.id   AF-A0A9E2Y1W8-F1
#
_cell.length_a   1.000
_cell.length_b   1.000
_cell.length_c   1.000
_cell.angle_alpha   90.00
_cell.angle_beta   90.00
_cell.angle_gamma   90.00
#
_symmetry.space_group_name_H-M   'P 1'
#
loop_
_entity.id
_entity.type
_entity.pdbx_description
1 polymer ?
#
loop_
_entity_poly.entity_id
_entity_poly.type
_entity_poly.pdbx_seq_one_letter_code
_entity_poly.pdbx_strand_id
1 'polypeptide(L)'
;QAVADFIRQYGASFFDELVEGAGLLRPQVEEALGELVALGIVTSDSFAGLRALLRKPAAGGRRRTTMFGMESAGRWALARRPQPQMHARPEAVEHLARTLLLRYGVVFWRLIEREAPWLPPWRDLLRVYRRLEARGEIRGGRFVAGFSGEQFALAEAVGMLREVRRKPPSGSWVSLSGADPLNLVGVLTPGPKLAALTGNRLLYRDGLPVALFASGEVQFLETFDPATQWEARKALLRGAVPPSLVALF
;
A
#
# COMPACT_ATOMS: atom_id res chain seq x y z
N GLN A 1 14.75 -13.85 18.70
CA GLN A 1 14.24 -13.84 20.09
C GLN A 1 15.09 -12.95 21.01
N ALA A 2 16.40 -13.20 21.18
CA ALA A 2 17.28 -12.41 22.06
C ALA A 2 17.23 -10.89 21.87
N VAL A 3 17.23 -10.40 20.62
CA VAL A 3 17.13 -8.95 20.32
C VAL A 3 15.81 -8.35 20.85
N ALA A 4 14.68 -9.03 20.65
CA ALA A 4 13.38 -8.55 21.11
C ALA A 4 13.27 -8.56 22.65
N ASP A 5 13.87 -9.55 23.30
CA ASP A 5 13.89 -9.66 24.76
C ASP A 5 14.78 -8.57 25.38
N PHE A 6 15.92 -8.28 24.75
CA PHE A 6 16.77 -7.16 25.16
C PHE A 6 16.03 -5.82 25.11
N ILE A 7 15.40 -5.50 23.96
CA ILE A 7 14.60 -4.27 23.82
C ILE A 7 13.43 -4.26 24.83
N ARG A 8 12.83 -5.41 25.12
CA ARG A 8 11.75 -5.50 26.12
C ARG A 8 12.24 -5.15 27.52
N GLN A 9 13.44 -5.59 27.88
CA GLN A 9 14.03 -5.41 29.20
C GLN A 9 14.64 -4.02 29.40
N TYR A 10 15.35 -3.51 28.39
CA TYR A 10 16.15 -2.28 28.49
C TYR A 10 15.56 -1.08 27.74
N GLY A 11 14.51 -1.29 26.94
CA GLY A 11 13.84 -0.24 26.18
C GLY A 11 14.48 0.04 24.82
N ALA A 12 14.21 1.24 24.29
CA ALA A 12 14.68 1.64 22.97
C ALA A 12 16.23 1.73 22.95
N SER A 13 16.87 0.92 22.12
CA SER A 13 18.33 0.70 22.16
C SER A 13 18.98 0.91 20.79
N PHE A 14 20.22 1.39 20.76
CA PHE A 14 20.99 1.53 19.53
C PHE A 14 21.48 0.16 19.00
N PHE A 15 21.85 0.10 17.72
CA PHE A 15 22.31 -1.16 17.11
C PHE A 15 23.51 -1.78 17.83
N ASP A 16 24.50 -0.96 18.22
CA ASP A 16 25.69 -1.47 18.91
C ASP A 16 25.37 -2.01 20.31
N GLU A 17 24.43 -1.38 21.03
CA GLU A 17 23.92 -1.88 22.32
C GLU A 17 23.20 -3.23 22.17
N LEU A 18 22.49 -3.44 21.05
CA LEU A 18 21.85 -4.72 20.76
C LEU A 18 22.88 -5.81 20.43
N VAL A 19 23.95 -5.48 19.72
CA VAL A 19 25.04 -6.42 19.41
C VAL A 19 25.73 -6.88 20.68
N GLU A 20 26.11 -5.93 21.54
CA GLU A 20 26.75 -6.21 22.82
C GLU A 20 25.80 -6.93 23.78
N GLY A 21 24.59 -6.39 23.95
CA GLY A 21 23.63 -6.84 24.93
C GLY A 21 22.93 -8.15 24.60
N ALA A 22 22.75 -8.48 23.32
CA ALA A 22 22.19 -9.77 22.88
C ALA A 22 23.26 -10.86 22.71
N GLY A 23 24.56 -10.51 22.73
CA GLY A 23 25.66 -11.45 22.52
C GLY A 23 25.68 -12.07 21.11
N LEU A 24 25.21 -11.33 20.10
CA LEU A 24 25.09 -11.81 18.72
C LEU A 24 26.09 -11.10 17.80
N LEU A 25 26.46 -11.74 16.69
CA LEU A 25 27.25 -11.08 15.65
C LEU A 25 26.42 -10.02 14.93
N ARG A 26 27.06 -8.95 14.45
CA ARG A 26 26.38 -7.86 13.69
C ARG A 26 25.41 -8.38 12.60
N PRO A 27 25.79 -9.32 11.71
CA PRO A 27 24.88 -9.83 10.69
C PRO A 27 23.64 -10.55 11.25
N GLN A 28 23.78 -11.21 12.41
CA GLN A 28 22.67 -11.90 13.06
C GLN A 28 21.69 -10.90 13.69
N VAL A 29 22.20 -9.78 14.23
CA VAL A 29 21.34 -8.69 14.72
C VAL A 29 20.64 -7.99 13.55
N GLU A 30 21.33 -7.77 12.42
CA GLU A 30 20.71 -7.23 11.20
C GLU A 30 19.57 -8.13 10.69
N GLU A 31 19.81 -9.43 10.58
CA GLU A 31 18.81 -10.41 10.16
C GLU A 31 17.63 -10.47 11.14
N ALA A 32 17.90 -10.55 12.44
CA ALA A 32 16.87 -10.56 13.47
C ALA A 32 16.03 -9.27 13.47
N LEU A 33 16.65 -8.10 13.30
CA LEU A 33 15.93 -6.83 13.15
C LEU A 33 15.11 -6.82 11.86
N GLY A 34 15.64 -7.36 10.76
CA GLY A 34 14.91 -7.55 9.50
C GLY A 34 13.63 -8.35 9.68
N GLU A 35 13.71 -9.49 10.35
CA GLU A 35 12.55 -10.33 10.67
C GLU A 35 11.58 -9.63 11.63
N LEU A 36 12.07 -9.05 12.72
CA LEU A 36 11.23 -8.37 13.71
C LEU A 36 10.50 -7.16 13.14
N VAL A 37 11.15 -6.41 12.23
CA VAL A 37 10.53 -5.31 11.48
C VAL A 37 9.49 -5.84 10.50
N ALA A 38 9.79 -6.92 9.76
CA ALA A 38 8.85 -7.53 8.83
C ALA A 38 7.58 -8.05 9.54
N LEU A 39 7.72 -8.52 10.78
CA LEU A 39 6.61 -8.94 11.64
C LEU A 39 5.91 -7.78 12.35
N GLY A 40 6.44 -6.56 12.25
CA GLY A 40 5.92 -5.37 12.93
C GLY A 40 6.03 -5.44 14.46
N ILE A 41 7.07 -6.11 14.97
CA ILE A 41 7.37 -6.27 16.40
C ILE A 41 8.34 -5.18 16.87
N VAL A 42 9.25 -4.74 16.00
CA VAL A 42 10.24 -3.69 16.30
C VAL A 42 10.12 -2.57 15.27
N THR A 43 10.34 -1.33 15.69
CA THR A 43 10.43 -0.13 14.86
C THR A 43 11.71 0.62 15.18
N SER A 44 12.14 1.51 14.28
CA SER A 44 13.21 2.47 14.54
C SER A 44 12.66 3.90 14.55
N ASP A 45 13.31 4.81 15.27
CA ASP A 45 13.05 6.26 15.24
C ASP A 45 13.69 6.97 14.03
N SER A 46 14.38 6.23 13.14
CA SER A 46 15.01 6.72 11.90
C SER A 46 14.70 5.84 10.69
N PHE A 47 14.52 6.48 9.53
CA PHE A 47 14.34 5.78 8.25
C PHE A 47 15.64 5.16 7.71
N ALA A 48 16.82 5.55 8.21
CA ALA A 48 18.09 5.04 7.71
C ALA A 48 18.23 3.52 7.92
N GLY A 49 17.86 3.02 9.11
CA GLY A 49 17.91 1.60 9.44
C GLY A 49 16.91 0.76 8.65
N LEU A 50 15.68 1.26 8.51
CA LEU A 50 14.67 0.59 7.70
C LEU A 50 15.09 0.49 6.23
N ARG A 51 15.72 1.54 5.68
CA ARG A 51 16.25 1.51 4.31
C ARG A 51 17.42 0.55 4.16
N ALA A 52 18.27 0.40 5.18
CA ALA A 52 19.34 -0.59 5.18
C ALA A 52 18.78 -2.02 5.07
N LEU A 53 17.69 -2.33 5.79
CA LEU A 53 17.00 -3.63 5.74
C LEU A 53 16.34 -3.94 4.38
N LEU A 54 15.83 -2.91 3.69
CA LEU A 54 15.15 -3.08 2.40
C LEU A 54 16.10 -3.34 1.23
N ARG A 55 17.40 -3.03 1.38
CA ARG A 55 18.40 -3.25 0.32
C ARG A 55 18.88 -4.69 0.35
N LYS A 56 18.32 -5.54 -0.50
CA LYS A 56 18.89 -6.87 -0.76
C LYS A 56 20.35 -6.75 -1.22
N PRO A 57 21.27 -7.60 -0.77
CA PRO A 57 22.58 -7.71 -1.40
C PRO A 57 22.36 -8.14 -2.84
N ALA A 58 22.72 -7.28 -3.80
CA ALA A 58 22.77 -7.69 -5.19
C ALA A 58 23.75 -8.86 -5.30
N ALA A 59 23.30 -9.99 -5.84
CA ALA A 59 24.15 -11.14 -6.11
C ALA A 59 25.34 -10.67 -6.96
N GLY A 60 26.54 -10.68 -6.37
CA GLY A 60 27.80 -10.37 -7.05
C GLY A 60 28.38 -8.97 -6.89
N GLY A 61 27.75 -8.05 -6.13
CA GLY A 61 28.27 -6.69 -5.94
C GLY A 61 29.06 -6.53 -4.64
N ARG A 62 30.37 -6.26 -4.74
CA ARG A 62 31.26 -5.85 -3.64
C ARG A 62 30.55 -4.81 -2.75
N ARG A 63 30.42 -5.09 -1.43
CA ARG A 63 29.82 -4.20 -0.43
C ARG A 63 30.38 -2.79 -0.63
N ARG A 64 29.63 -1.94 -1.35
CA ARG A 64 29.88 -0.50 -1.39
C ARG A 64 29.52 -0.06 0.02
N THR A 65 30.55 0.18 0.83
CA THR A 65 30.49 0.94 2.08
C THR A 65 29.68 2.20 1.79
N THR A 66 28.40 2.17 2.14
CA THR A 66 27.45 3.22 1.79
C THR A 66 27.00 3.88 3.07
N MET A 67 26.87 5.20 2.98
CA MET A 67 26.54 6.24 3.96
C MET A 67 25.41 5.98 4.97
N PHE A 68 24.79 4.80 4.96
CA PHE A 68 23.61 4.43 5.74
C PHE A 68 23.75 3.00 6.28
N GLY A 69 24.72 2.80 7.16
CA GLY A 69 24.87 1.53 7.89
C GLY A 69 23.82 1.39 9.00
N MET A 70 23.63 0.17 9.49
CA MET A 70 22.67 -0.13 10.56
C MET A 70 22.98 0.64 11.85
N GLU A 71 24.22 1.09 12.02
CA GLU A 71 24.68 1.99 13.09
C GLU A 71 24.05 3.41 13.01
N SER A 72 23.67 3.86 11.81
CA SER A 72 22.98 5.14 11.60
C SER A 72 21.45 5.06 11.74
N ALA A 73 20.95 3.86 12.10
CA ALA A 73 19.53 3.54 12.19
C ALA A 73 18.79 4.18 13.37
N GLY A 74 19.44 5.00 14.20
CA GLY A 74 18.83 5.48 15.44
C GLY A 74 18.53 4.34 16.42
N ARG A 75 17.51 4.51 17.25
CA ARG A 75 17.12 3.56 18.30
C ARG A 75 16.02 2.62 17.82
N TRP A 76 16.21 1.34 18.10
CA TRP A 76 15.23 0.28 17.87
C TRP A 76 14.39 0.08 19.12
N ALA A 77 13.07 0.11 18.96
CA ALA A 77 12.10 -0.03 20.04
C ALA A 77 11.03 -1.06 19.68
N LEU A 78 10.42 -1.70 20.68
CA LEU A 78 9.24 -2.52 20.43
C LEU A 78 8.14 -1.66 19.79
N ALA A 79 7.62 -2.12 18.67
CA ALA A 79 6.47 -1.52 18.02
C ALA A 79 5.30 -1.62 18.99
N ARG A 80 4.84 -0.47 19.50
CA ARG A 80 3.58 -0.41 20.23
C ARG A 80 2.47 -0.66 19.22
N ARG A 81 1.95 -1.88 19.15
CA ARG A 81 0.62 -2.09 18.59
C ARG A 81 -0.34 -1.38 19.52
N PRO A 82 -1.00 -0.28 19.09
CA PRO A 82 -2.15 0.17 19.85
C PRO A 82 -3.07 -1.03 19.97
N GLN A 83 -3.42 -1.43 21.20
CA GLN A 83 -4.58 -2.29 21.36
C GLN A 83 -5.71 -1.61 20.58
N PRO A 84 -6.50 -2.36 19.78
CA PRO A 84 -7.65 -1.77 19.12
C PRO A 84 -8.51 -1.18 20.23
N GLN A 85 -8.38 0.13 20.45
CA GLN A 85 -9.22 0.83 21.40
C GLN A 85 -10.63 0.61 20.88
N MET A 86 -11.50 0.07 21.74
CA MET A 86 -12.86 -0.34 21.40
C MET A 86 -13.62 0.79 20.68
N HIS A 87 -13.19 2.04 20.88
CA HIS A 87 -13.50 3.18 20.03
C HIS A 87 -12.22 3.93 19.66
N ALA A 88 -11.86 3.97 18.38
CA ALA A 88 -10.84 4.88 17.89
C ALA A 88 -11.24 6.33 18.24
N ARG A 89 -10.28 7.14 18.70
CA ARG A 89 -10.52 8.56 19.03
C ARG A 89 -11.17 9.28 17.83
N PRO A 90 -12.14 10.19 18.04
CA PRO A 90 -12.85 10.86 16.93
C PRO A 90 -11.92 11.50 15.88
N GLU A 91 -10.81 12.07 16.33
CA GLU A 91 -9.79 12.69 15.48
C GLU A 91 -9.06 11.64 14.62
N ALA A 92 -8.80 10.45 15.17
CA ALA A 92 -8.17 9.35 14.45
C ALA A 92 -9.12 8.79 13.38
N VAL A 93 -10.42 8.66 13.69
CA VAL A 93 -11.43 8.23 12.71
C VAL A 93 -11.55 9.24 11.59
N GLU A 94 -11.55 10.54 11.89
CA GLU A 94 -11.57 11.59 10.86
C GLU A 94 -10.32 11.57 9.99
N HIS A 95 -9.13 11.41 10.59
CA HIS A 95 -7.89 11.29 9.84
C HIS A 95 -7.90 10.09 8.87
N LEU A 96 -8.38 8.93 9.33
CA LEU A 96 -8.55 7.74 8.49
C LEU A 96 -9.56 7.99 7.36
N ALA A 97 -10.71 8.60 7.66
CA ALA A 97 -11.72 8.94 6.66
C ALA A 97 -11.17 9.86 5.56
N ARG A 98 -10.42 10.91 5.94
CA ARG A 98 -9.74 11.80 4.99
C ARG A 98 -8.67 11.08 4.19
N THR A 99 -7.92 10.17 4.80
CA THR A 99 -6.88 9.38 4.13
C THR A 99 -7.48 8.47 3.06
N LEU A 100 -8.62 7.83 3.34
CA LEU A 100 -9.35 7.02 2.37
C LEU A 100 -9.89 7.86 1.21
N LEU A 101 -10.40 9.05 1.49
CA LEU A 101 -10.83 10.00 0.45
C LEU A 101 -9.67 10.45 -0.44
N LEU A 102 -8.50 10.76 0.13
CA LEU A 102 -7.31 11.13 -0.64
C LEU A 102 -6.78 9.96 -1.47
N ARG A 103 -6.84 8.73 -0.94
CA ARG A 103 -6.39 7.52 -1.64
C ARG A 103 -7.28 7.18 -2.85
N TYR A 104 -8.59 7.23 -2.66
CA TYR A 104 -9.55 6.70 -3.66
C TYR A 104 -10.30 7.77 -4.46
N GLY A 105 -10.34 9.02 -3.97
CA GLY A 105 -11.18 10.09 -4.50
C GLY A 105 -12.67 9.90 -4.18
N VAL A 106 -13.19 8.68 -4.31
CA VAL A 106 -14.57 8.26 -3.97
C VAL A 106 -14.52 7.10 -2.99
N VAL A 107 -15.29 7.18 -1.90
CA VAL A 107 -15.38 6.16 -0.86
C VAL A 107 -16.81 5.70 -0.65
N PHE A 108 -17.00 4.39 -0.52
CA PHE A 108 -18.27 3.73 -0.24
C PHE A 108 -18.00 2.35 0.40
N TRP A 109 -19.01 1.75 1.01
CA TRP A 109 -18.82 0.61 1.93
C TRP A 109 -18.06 -0.58 1.33
N ARG A 110 -18.37 -0.99 0.08
CA ARG A 110 -17.70 -2.11 -0.61
C ARG A 110 -16.22 -1.88 -0.85
N LEU A 111 -15.81 -0.62 -1.02
CA LEU A 111 -14.41 -0.29 -1.23
C LEU A 111 -13.58 -0.57 0.02
N ILE A 112 -14.17 -0.38 1.20
CA ILE A 112 -13.51 -0.58 2.49
C ILE A 112 -13.38 -2.06 2.84
N GLU A 113 -14.14 -2.97 2.22
CA GLU A 113 -13.94 -4.42 2.40
C GLU A 113 -12.53 -4.90 1.98
N ARG A 114 -11.79 -4.09 1.21
CA ARG A 114 -10.38 -4.34 0.84
C ARG A 114 -9.36 -3.80 1.83
N GLU A 115 -9.77 -2.89 2.67
CA GLU A 115 -8.90 -2.23 3.62
C GLU A 115 -8.62 -3.11 4.84
N ALA A 116 -7.64 -2.72 5.63
CA ALA A 116 -7.17 -3.54 6.72
C ALA A 116 -8.27 -3.81 7.78
N PRO A 117 -8.34 -5.01 8.37
CA PRO A 117 -9.38 -5.37 9.33
C PRO A 117 -9.46 -4.49 10.59
N TRP A 118 -8.42 -3.71 10.87
CA TRP A 118 -8.35 -2.82 12.02
C TRP A 118 -9.04 -1.46 11.79
N LEU A 119 -9.51 -1.16 10.58
CA LEU A 119 -10.21 0.10 10.33
C LEU A 119 -11.51 0.21 11.16
N PRO A 120 -11.91 1.44 11.51
CA PRO A 120 -13.21 1.67 12.14
C PRO A 120 -14.35 1.11 11.28
N PRO A 121 -15.44 0.60 11.90
CA PRO A 121 -16.62 0.16 11.18
C PRO A 121 -17.17 1.25 10.26
N TRP A 122 -17.78 0.86 9.13
CA TRP A 122 -18.37 1.80 8.16
C TRP A 122 -19.29 2.84 8.81
N ARG A 123 -20.08 2.45 9.83
CA ARG A 123 -20.98 3.34 10.56
C ARG A 123 -20.25 4.55 11.18
N ASP A 124 -19.04 4.35 11.68
CA ASP A 124 -18.27 5.40 12.35
C ASP A 124 -17.64 6.34 11.32
N LEU A 125 -17.16 5.80 10.19
CA LEU A 125 -16.72 6.58 9.03
C LEU A 125 -17.87 7.38 8.41
N LEU A 126 -19.06 6.79 8.31
CA LEU A 126 -20.25 7.42 7.75
C LEU A 126 -20.66 8.69 8.53
N ARG A 127 -20.54 8.68 9.86
CA ARG A 127 -20.78 9.87 10.70
C ARG A 127 -19.80 11.00 10.36
N VAL A 128 -18.53 10.67 10.13
CA VAL A 128 -17.53 11.64 9.70
C VAL A 128 -17.88 12.18 8.31
N TYR A 129 -18.15 11.30 7.33
CA TYR A 129 -18.43 11.74 5.97
C TYR A 129 -19.66 12.64 5.88
N ARG A 130 -20.76 12.32 6.56
CA ARG A 130 -21.94 13.19 6.62
C ARG A 130 -21.62 14.56 7.25
N ARG A 131 -20.75 14.61 8.27
CA ARG A 131 -20.29 15.87 8.86
C ARG A 131 -19.43 16.68 7.88
N LEU A 132 -18.50 16.05 7.17
CA LEU A 132 -17.67 16.70 6.16
C LEU A 132 -18.50 17.20 4.97
N GLU A 133 -19.52 16.44 4.58
CA GLU A 133 -20.50 16.86 3.56
C GLU A 133 -21.32 18.07 4.02
N ALA A 134 -21.84 18.05 5.24
CA ALA A 134 -22.59 19.17 5.80
C ALA A 134 -21.75 20.45 5.90
N ARG A 135 -20.43 20.32 6.04
CA ARG A 135 -19.46 21.43 5.98
C ARG A 135 -19.11 21.86 4.56
N GLY A 136 -19.55 21.12 3.54
CA GLY A 136 -19.24 21.38 2.14
C GLY A 136 -17.83 20.96 1.70
N GLU A 137 -17.09 20.24 2.54
CA GLU A 137 -15.72 19.79 2.24
C GLU A 137 -15.70 18.65 1.21
N ILE A 138 -16.75 17.83 1.20
CA ILE A 138 -16.94 16.70 0.28
C ILE A 138 -18.36 16.70 -0.28
N ARG A 139 -18.61 15.82 -1.25
CA ARG A 139 -19.93 15.64 -1.88
C ARG A 139 -20.44 14.23 -1.64
N GLY A 140 -21.65 14.10 -1.09
CA GLY A 140 -22.40 12.85 -1.14
C GLY A 140 -23.12 12.69 -2.48
N GLY A 141 -23.30 11.44 -2.92
CA GLY A 141 -24.00 11.16 -4.17
C GLY A 141 -23.88 9.72 -4.64
N ARG A 142 -24.11 9.51 -5.94
CA ARG A 142 -23.93 8.23 -6.63
C ARG A 142 -22.92 8.43 -7.75
N PHE A 143 -21.67 8.09 -7.48
CA PHE A 143 -20.54 8.27 -8.39
C PHE A 143 -20.18 6.95 -9.09
N VAL A 144 -20.37 5.82 -8.41
CA VAL A 144 -20.11 4.48 -8.93
C VAL A 144 -21.44 3.75 -9.13
N ALA A 145 -21.71 3.35 -10.37
CA ALA A 145 -22.88 2.55 -10.73
C ALA A 145 -22.76 1.11 -10.22
N GLY A 146 -23.89 0.42 -10.04
CA GLY A 146 -23.92 -0.99 -9.59
C GLY A 146 -23.75 -1.20 -8.08
N PHE A 147 -23.44 -0.15 -7.32
CA PHE A 147 -23.31 -0.22 -5.85
C PHE A 147 -24.39 0.57 -5.15
N SER A 148 -25.01 -0.04 -4.13
CA SER A 148 -25.97 0.58 -3.23
C SER A 148 -25.29 1.26 -2.04
N GLY A 149 -26.06 2.09 -1.34
CA GLY A 149 -25.59 2.85 -0.18
C GLY A 149 -25.07 4.24 -0.53
N GLU A 150 -24.74 4.99 0.53
CA GLU A 150 -24.14 6.32 0.43
C GLU A 150 -22.71 6.23 -0.10
N GLN A 151 -22.36 7.17 -0.98
CA GLN A 151 -21.02 7.33 -1.53
C GLN A 151 -20.59 8.77 -1.36
N PHE A 152 -19.32 8.97 -1.07
CA PHE A 152 -18.74 10.27 -0.76
C PHE A 152 -17.51 10.51 -1.63
N ALA A 153 -17.37 11.71 -2.17
CA ALA A 153 -16.26 12.06 -3.04
C ALA A 153 -15.65 13.41 -2.67
N LEU A 154 -14.33 13.52 -2.85
CA LEU A 154 -13.67 14.83 -2.89
C LEU A 154 -14.24 15.65 -4.07
N ALA A 155 -14.40 16.96 -3.88
CA ALA A 155 -14.90 17.84 -4.94
C ALA A 155 -14.02 17.76 -6.21
N GLU A 156 -12.71 17.68 -6.01
CA GLU A 156 -11.71 17.49 -7.07
C GLU A 156 -11.92 16.18 -7.84
N ALA A 157 -12.15 15.08 -7.12
CA ALA A 157 -12.41 13.77 -7.72
C ALA A 157 -13.67 13.78 -8.60
N VAL A 158 -14.73 14.50 -8.18
CA VAL A 158 -15.94 14.67 -9.01
C VAL A 158 -15.61 15.40 -10.32
N GLY A 159 -14.75 16.42 -10.27
CA GLY A 159 -14.25 17.11 -11.45
C GLY A 159 -13.51 16.17 -12.40
N MET A 160 -12.53 15.43 -11.87
CA MET A 160 -11.74 14.47 -12.64
C MET A 160 -12.60 13.38 -13.30
N LEU A 161 -13.58 12.82 -12.58
CA LEU A 161 -14.50 11.82 -13.13
C LEU A 161 -15.32 12.38 -14.31
N ARG A 162 -15.76 13.63 -14.23
CA ARG A 162 -16.49 14.30 -15.33
C ARG A 162 -15.59 14.55 -16.53
N GLU A 163 -14.33 14.91 -16.31
CA GLU A 163 -13.35 15.07 -17.39
C GLU A 163 -13.06 13.77 -18.10
N VAL A 164 -12.81 12.69 -17.35
CA VAL A 164 -12.59 11.35 -17.92
C VAL A 164 -13.80 10.92 -18.75
N ARG A 165 -15.02 11.13 -18.26
CA ARG A 165 -16.26 10.81 -19.01
C ARG A 165 -16.36 11.54 -20.35
N ARG A 166 -15.80 12.75 -20.48
CA ARG A 166 -15.86 13.56 -21.71
C ARG A 166 -14.77 13.19 -22.72
N LYS A 167 -13.67 12.59 -22.26
CA LYS A 167 -12.55 12.21 -23.13
C LYS A 167 -12.86 10.88 -23.82
N PRO A 168 -12.50 10.73 -25.12
CA PRO A 168 -12.53 9.42 -25.75
C PRO A 168 -11.53 8.48 -25.07
N PRO A 169 -11.78 7.15 -25.07
CA PRO A 169 -10.80 6.18 -24.59
C PRO A 169 -9.48 6.35 -25.33
N SER A 170 -8.37 6.44 -24.60
CA SER A 170 -7.04 6.67 -25.18
C SER A 170 -6.33 5.37 -25.56
N GLY A 171 -6.89 4.21 -25.20
CA GLY A 171 -6.25 2.91 -25.33
C GLY A 171 -5.09 2.73 -24.35
N SER A 172 -4.99 3.57 -23.33
CA SER A 172 -3.86 3.61 -22.41
C SER A 172 -3.80 2.39 -21.52
N TRP A 173 -2.60 1.84 -21.37
CA TRP A 173 -2.34 0.66 -20.55
C TRP A 173 -1.61 1.02 -19.27
N VAL A 174 -2.11 0.52 -18.14
CA VAL A 174 -1.53 0.76 -16.81
C VAL A 174 -1.36 -0.57 -16.11
N SER A 175 -0.10 -0.95 -15.86
CA SER A 175 0.22 -2.13 -15.05
C SER A 175 0.36 -1.73 -13.59
N LEU A 176 -0.42 -2.39 -12.73
CA LEU A 176 -0.41 -2.21 -11.29
C LEU A 176 0.15 -3.44 -10.58
N SER A 177 0.84 -3.21 -9.47
CA SER A 177 1.21 -4.28 -8.54
C SER A 177 -0.06 -4.89 -7.92
N GLY A 178 -0.06 -6.20 -7.67
CA GLY A 178 -1.14 -6.82 -6.91
C GLY A 178 -1.27 -6.24 -5.50
N ALA A 179 -0.16 -5.78 -4.91
CA ALA A 179 -0.13 -5.10 -3.61
C ALA A 179 -0.55 -3.61 -3.66
N ASP A 180 -0.84 -3.05 -4.84
CA ASP A 180 -1.31 -1.67 -4.97
C ASP A 180 -2.76 -1.53 -4.46
N PRO A 181 -3.12 -0.47 -3.71
CA PRO A 181 -4.49 -0.24 -3.25
C PRO A 181 -5.54 -0.12 -4.37
N LEU A 182 -5.11 0.20 -5.60
CA LEU A 182 -5.97 0.26 -6.78
C LEU A 182 -6.20 -1.12 -7.43
N ASN A 183 -5.70 -2.20 -6.84
CA ASN A 183 -6.10 -3.57 -7.18
C ASN A 183 -7.56 -3.83 -6.75
N LEU A 184 -8.50 -3.33 -7.56
CA LEU A 184 -9.94 -3.35 -7.30
C LEU A 184 -10.71 -4.33 -8.21
N VAL A 185 -9.98 -5.23 -8.89
CA VAL A 185 -10.58 -6.31 -9.69
C VAL A 185 -11.33 -7.29 -8.79
N GLY A 186 -12.55 -7.66 -9.21
CA GLY A 186 -13.48 -8.43 -8.41
C GLY A 186 -14.06 -7.65 -7.21
N VAL A 187 -13.93 -6.32 -7.22
CA VAL A 187 -14.60 -5.39 -6.29
C VAL A 187 -15.39 -4.36 -7.10
N LEU A 188 -14.70 -3.46 -7.79
CA LEU A 188 -15.33 -2.43 -8.64
C LEU A 188 -15.74 -3.01 -9.99
N THR A 189 -14.85 -3.81 -10.56
CA THR A 189 -15.04 -4.42 -11.87
C THR A 189 -15.28 -5.92 -11.72
N PRO A 190 -16.16 -6.51 -12.55
CA PRO A 190 -16.31 -7.96 -12.60
C PRO A 190 -14.98 -8.64 -12.94
N GLY A 191 -14.79 -9.84 -12.41
CA GLY A 191 -13.59 -10.65 -12.68
C GLY A 191 -13.06 -11.37 -11.45
N PRO A 192 -12.07 -12.25 -11.63
CA PRO A 192 -11.44 -12.97 -10.52
C PRO A 192 -10.65 -12.00 -9.65
N LYS A 193 -10.74 -12.18 -8.33
CA LYS A 193 -9.98 -11.38 -7.36
C LYS A 193 -8.49 -11.71 -7.49
N LEU A 194 -7.64 -10.70 -7.63
CA LEU A 194 -6.20 -10.87 -7.60
C LEU A 194 -5.67 -10.73 -6.16
N ALA A 195 -4.90 -11.72 -5.70
CA ALA A 195 -4.26 -11.68 -4.39
C ALA A 195 -3.25 -10.52 -4.28
N ALA A 196 -3.19 -9.87 -3.11
CA ALA A 196 -2.41 -8.65 -2.88
C ALA A 196 -0.91 -8.92 -2.63
N LEU A 197 -0.27 -9.60 -3.59
CA LEU A 197 1.15 -9.93 -3.54
C LEU A 197 1.94 -9.01 -4.48
N THR A 198 3.13 -8.60 -4.06
CA THR A 198 4.00 -7.69 -4.83
C THR A 198 4.47 -8.27 -6.17
N GLY A 199 4.53 -9.59 -6.27
CA GLY A 199 4.85 -10.32 -7.51
C GLY A 199 3.68 -10.43 -8.49
N ASN A 200 2.44 -10.23 -8.02
CA ASN A 200 1.27 -10.26 -8.89
C ASN A 200 1.15 -8.93 -9.66
N ARG A 201 0.49 -8.98 -10.82
CA ARG A 201 0.20 -7.78 -11.63
C ARG A 201 -1.23 -7.78 -12.17
N LEU A 202 -1.76 -6.58 -12.35
CA LEU A 202 -3.05 -6.30 -12.95
C LEU A 202 -2.87 -5.24 -14.04
N LEU A 203 -3.27 -5.55 -15.26
CA LEU A 203 -3.25 -4.63 -16.39
C LEU A 203 -4.64 -4.02 -16.58
N TYR A 204 -4.70 -2.70 -16.57
CA TYR A 204 -5.86 -1.92 -16.96
C TYR A 204 -5.68 -1.34 -18.36
N ARG A 205 -6.76 -1.32 -19.13
CA ARG A 205 -6.90 -0.53 -20.36
C ARG A 205 -8.02 0.48 -20.16
N ASP A 206 -7.69 1.76 -20.16
CA ASP A 206 -8.64 2.86 -19.91
C ASP A 206 -9.52 2.65 -18.65
N GLY A 207 -8.94 2.06 -17.60
CA GLY A 207 -9.63 1.77 -16.34
C GLY A 207 -10.39 0.44 -16.26
N LEU A 208 -10.45 -0.34 -17.35
CA LEU A 208 -11.02 -1.69 -17.35
C LEU A 208 -9.92 -2.75 -17.24
N PRO A 209 -10.07 -3.77 -16.38
CA PRO A 209 -9.06 -4.81 -16.21
C PRO A 209 -9.06 -5.73 -17.44
N VAL A 210 -7.89 -5.96 -18.04
CA VAL A 210 -7.75 -6.75 -19.28
C VAL A 210 -6.84 -7.97 -19.13
N ALA A 211 -5.93 -7.97 -18.15
CA ALA A 211 -5.07 -9.12 -17.88
C ALA A 211 -4.59 -9.16 -16.42
N LEU A 212 -4.35 -10.37 -15.92
CA LEU A 212 -3.78 -10.67 -14.62
C LEU A 212 -2.48 -11.45 -14.78
N PHE A 213 -1.54 -11.23 -13.87
CA PHE A 213 -0.36 -12.08 -13.69
C PHE A 213 -0.31 -12.58 -12.26
N ALA A 214 -0.35 -13.90 -12.09
CA ALA A 214 -0.23 -14.57 -10.81
C ALA A 214 0.48 -15.91 -11.00
N SER A 215 1.33 -16.29 -10.05
CA SER A 215 2.03 -17.59 -10.05
C SER A 215 2.81 -17.91 -11.34
N GLY A 216 3.31 -16.89 -12.06
CA GLY A 216 4.05 -17.07 -13.31
C GLY A 216 3.18 -17.15 -14.57
N GLU A 217 1.87 -17.15 -14.43
CA GLU A 217 0.92 -17.27 -15.55
C GLU A 217 0.20 -15.96 -15.85
N VAL A 218 -0.08 -15.73 -17.13
CA VAL A 218 -0.86 -14.58 -17.61
C VAL A 218 -2.26 -15.06 -17.96
N GLN A 219 -3.27 -14.45 -17.34
CA GLN A 219 -4.67 -14.67 -17.66
C GLN A 219 -5.24 -13.42 -18.32
N PHE A 220 -5.68 -13.52 -19.57
CA PHE A 220 -6.42 -12.46 -20.24
C PHE A 220 -7.89 -12.51 -19.84
N LEU A 221 -8.48 -11.35 -19.56
CA LEU A 221 -9.89 -11.19 -19.21
C LEU A 221 -10.77 -10.82 -20.42
N GLU A 222 -10.13 -10.43 -21.53
CA GLU A 222 -10.76 -10.19 -22.82
C GLU A 222 -10.04 -10.94 -23.95
N THR A 223 -10.73 -11.15 -25.06
CA THR A 223 -10.16 -11.80 -26.24
C THR A 223 -9.40 -10.77 -27.07
N PHE A 224 -8.14 -11.08 -27.35
CA PHE A 224 -7.24 -10.27 -28.17
C PHE A 224 -6.71 -11.06 -29.35
N ASP A 225 -6.40 -10.37 -30.45
CA ASP A 225 -5.57 -10.92 -31.51
C ASP A 225 -4.13 -11.19 -31.02
N PRO A 226 -3.36 -12.07 -31.69
CA PRO A 226 -2.04 -12.45 -31.23
C PRO A 226 -1.05 -11.29 -31.06
N ALA A 227 -1.14 -10.24 -31.88
CA ALA A 227 -0.25 -9.08 -31.78
C ALA A 227 -0.59 -8.25 -30.53
N THR A 228 -1.88 -8.03 -30.28
CA THR A 228 -2.32 -7.31 -29.07
C THR A 228 -2.04 -8.10 -27.79
N GLN A 229 -2.16 -9.44 -27.80
CA GLN A 229 -1.78 -10.28 -26.66
C GLN A 229 -0.31 -10.10 -26.28
N TRP A 230 0.57 -10.05 -27.28
CA TRP A 230 2.01 -9.87 -27.06
C TRP A 230 2.31 -8.53 -26.41
N GLU A 231 1.76 -7.44 -26.95
CA GLU A 231 1.96 -6.11 -26.38
C GLU A 231 1.35 -6.02 -24.96
N ALA A 232 0.16 -6.59 -24.73
CA ALA A 232 -0.49 -6.58 -23.41
C ALA A 232 0.36 -7.33 -22.37
N ARG A 233 0.92 -8.49 -22.74
CA ARG A 233 1.84 -9.26 -21.87
C ARG A 233 3.08 -8.45 -21.51
N LYS A 234 3.66 -7.75 -22.49
CA LYS A 234 4.82 -6.89 -22.29
C LYS A 234 4.51 -5.70 -21.38
N ALA A 235 3.35 -5.07 -21.54
CA ALA A 235 2.91 -3.97 -20.68
C ALA A 235 2.59 -4.42 -19.25
N LEU A 236 1.98 -5.60 -19.08
CA LEU A 236 1.69 -6.19 -17.78
C LEU A 236 2.99 -6.47 -16.99
N LEU A 237 4.01 -7.03 -17.64
CA LEU A 237 5.26 -7.44 -16.99
C LEU A 237 6.28 -6.30 -16.82
N ARG A 238 6.25 -5.29 -17.69
CA ARG A 238 7.00 -4.05 -17.47
C ARG A 238 6.37 -3.34 -16.28
N GLY A 239 7.05 -3.33 -15.14
CA GLY A 239 6.68 -2.46 -14.02
C GLY A 239 6.66 -1.03 -14.54
N ALA A 240 5.47 -0.51 -14.81
CA ALA A 240 5.32 0.88 -15.21
C ALA A 240 5.59 1.71 -13.96
N VAL A 241 6.86 2.08 -13.75
CA VAL A 241 7.16 3.20 -12.84
C VAL A 241 6.71 4.44 -13.61
N PRO A 242 5.73 5.20 -13.11
CA PRO A 242 5.34 6.46 -13.71
C PRO A 242 6.59 7.35 -13.87
N PRO A 243 6.78 8.05 -15.00
CA PRO A 243 7.94 8.90 -15.21
C PRO A 243 8.17 9.92 -14.07
N SER A 244 7.09 10.37 -13.43
CA SER A 244 7.12 11.26 -12.27
C SER A 244 7.76 10.65 -11.01
N LEU A 245 7.72 9.32 -10.84
CA LEU A 245 8.36 8.63 -9.73
C LEU A 245 9.81 8.26 -10.02
N VAL A 246 10.21 8.16 -11.30
CA VAL A 246 11.61 7.95 -11.69
C VAL A 246 12.46 9.18 -11.36
N ALA A 247 11.89 10.39 -11.42
CA ALA A 247 12.59 11.64 -11.12
C ALA A 247 12.89 11.86 -9.61
N LEU A 248 12.39 11.00 -8.73
CA LEU A 248 12.60 11.07 -7.27
C LEU A 248 13.65 10.05 -6.76
N PHE A 249 14.29 9.31 -7.66
CA PHE A 249 15.37 8.34 -7.40
C PHE A 249 16.62 8.68 -8.20
#